data_AF-A0A022XUG1-F1
#
_entry.id   AF-A0A022XUG1-F1
#
_cell.length_a   1.000
_cell.length_b   1.000
_cell.length_c   1.000
_cell.angle_alpha   90.00
_cell.angle_beta   90.00
_cell.angle_gamma   90.00
#
_symmetry.space_group_name_H-M   'P 1'
#
loop_
_entity.id
_entity.type
_entity.pdbx_description
1 polymer ?
#
loop_
_entity_poly.entity_id
_entity_poly.type
_entity_poly.pdbx_seq_one_letter_code
_entity_poly.pdbx_strand_id
1 'polypeptide(L)'
;MEYIHGTTAEKLRKNLAYRENEFGSVDENINFKRGLAMIQVELASKKFDRIGRPRPAPQGGYYVASTPTEAAHDTSGAFYRRLTSNLLREARMSGRTVAQDLTLSIPALFEQLIARWSTHRGPFGVALTSLGAHNVLVDENFRVKAVIHPEGLMAVPREIQAQMPLSMGLQTSPPRSHARSVTEMTTLMEEMERAKSYLSYLKEADRIKYAGVRRDANNAPLYTAVLGPAALIYQGLVEFKNFRQNVDRKWLATYAHYSQDFELP
;
A
#
# COMPACT_ATOMS: atom_id res chain seq x y z
N MET A 1 -20.90 26.15 -3.56
CA MET A 1 -19.45 26.28 -3.33
C MET A 1 -18.77 26.34 -4.67
N GLU A 2 -17.93 27.33 -4.89
CA GLU A 2 -17.12 27.48 -6.10
C GLU A 2 -15.98 26.46 -6.09
N TYR A 3 -15.81 25.70 -7.18
CA TYR A 3 -14.71 24.74 -7.34
C TYR A 3 -13.38 25.48 -7.33
N ILE A 4 -12.48 25.12 -6.40
CA ILE A 4 -11.10 25.62 -6.39
C ILE A 4 -10.24 24.63 -7.17
N HIS A 5 -9.64 25.09 -8.26
CA HIS A 5 -8.66 24.32 -9.03
C HIS A 5 -7.57 23.78 -8.10
N GLY A 6 -7.30 22.47 -8.15
CA GLY A 6 -6.34 21.82 -7.26
C GLY A 6 -6.92 21.30 -5.94
N THR A 7 -8.22 21.03 -5.87
CA THR A 7 -8.84 20.36 -4.71
C THR A 7 -8.55 18.85 -4.75
N THR A 8 -8.09 18.28 -3.64
CA THR A 8 -7.90 16.83 -3.48
C THR A 8 -9.24 16.10 -3.43
N ALA A 9 -9.31 14.86 -3.92
CA ALA A 9 -10.53 14.04 -3.90
C ALA A 9 -11.16 13.94 -2.51
N GLU A 10 -10.36 13.80 -1.45
CA GLU A 10 -10.89 13.77 -0.08
C GLU A 10 -11.58 15.08 0.33
N LYS A 11 -10.95 16.23 0.03
CA LYS A 11 -11.53 17.56 0.31
C LYS A 11 -12.81 17.78 -0.50
N LEU A 12 -12.81 17.46 -1.79
CA LEU A 12 -13.99 17.60 -2.64
C LEU A 12 -15.15 16.74 -2.11
N ARG A 13 -14.87 15.47 -1.77
CA ARG A 13 -15.82 14.55 -1.15
C ARG A 13 -16.46 15.14 0.11
N LYS A 14 -15.64 15.69 1.02
CA LYS A 14 -16.10 16.33 2.26
C LYS A 14 -16.95 17.57 1.97
N ASN A 15 -16.52 18.43 1.04
CA ASN A 15 -17.24 19.65 0.67
C ASN A 15 -18.62 19.37 0.06
N LEU A 16 -18.76 18.27 -0.67
CA LEU A 16 -20.01 17.83 -1.28
C LEU A 16 -20.83 16.88 -0.39
N ALA A 17 -20.41 16.67 0.87
CA ALA A 17 -21.09 15.85 1.87
C ALA A 17 -21.35 14.39 1.45
N TYR A 18 -20.50 13.81 0.58
CA TYR A 18 -20.54 12.38 0.29
C TYR A 18 -20.07 11.55 1.49
N ARG A 19 -20.59 10.32 1.61
CA ARG A 19 -20.20 9.38 2.66
C ARG A 19 -18.71 9.05 2.57
N GLU A 20 -18.16 8.51 3.64
CA GLU A 20 -16.77 8.07 3.65
C GLU A 20 -16.55 7.01 2.57
N ASN A 21 -15.44 7.12 1.82
CA ASN A 21 -15.07 6.21 0.73
C ASN A 21 -15.99 6.19 -0.51
N GLU A 22 -16.95 7.12 -0.59
CA GLU A 22 -17.80 7.35 -1.78
C GLU A 22 -17.38 8.67 -2.46
N PHE A 23 -17.02 8.61 -3.74
CA PHE A 23 -16.48 9.74 -4.51
C PHE A 23 -17.38 10.07 -5.69
N GLY A 24 -18.37 10.93 -5.47
CA GLY A 24 -19.39 11.26 -6.48
C GLY A 24 -20.49 10.21 -6.56
N SER A 25 -21.16 10.18 -7.71
CA SER A 25 -22.06 9.10 -8.15
C SER A 25 -21.34 7.75 -8.24
N VAL A 26 -22.10 6.67 -8.44
CA VAL A 26 -21.57 5.32 -8.60
C VAL A 26 -20.53 5.27 -9.74
N ASP A 27 -20.84 5.87 -10.89
CA ASP A 27 -19.94 5.88 -12.05
C ASP A 27 -18.69 6.72 -11.80
N GLU A 28 -18.82 7.88 -11.16
CA GLU A 28 -17.67 8.73 -10.78
C GLU A 28 -16.75 7.99 -9.81
N ASN A 29 -17.31 7.29 -8.83
CA ASN A 29 -16.54 6.53 -7.84
C ASN A 29 -15.78 5.37 -8.50
N ILE A 30 -16.40 4.67 -9.45
CA ILE A 30 -15.77 3.61 -10.24
C ILE A 30 -14.63 4.19 -11.08
N ASN A 31 -14.90 5.28 -11.81
CA ASN A 31 -13.91 5.91 -12.69
C ASN A 31 -12.74 6.50 -11.92
N PHE A 32 -12.99 7.06 -10.73
CA PHE A 32 -11.94 7.55 -9.84
C PHE A 32 -11.02 6.39 -9.39
N LYS A 33 -11.60 5.28 -8.93
CA LYS A 33 -10.84 4.08 -8.52
C LYS A 33 -10.07 3.46 -9.68
N ARG A 34 -10.64 3.45 -10.89
CA ARG A 34 -9.92 3.06 -12.12
C ARG A 34 -8.72 3.97 -12.37
N GLY A 35 -8.88 5.28 -12.23
CA GLY A 35 -7.78 6.24 -12.35
C GLY A 35 -6.62 5.96 -11.38
N LEU A 36 -6.93 5.63 -10.12
CA LEU A 36 -5.90 5.23 -9.14
C LEU A 36 -5.20 3.92 -9.53
N ALA A 37 -5.97 2.92 -9.98
CA ALA A 37 -5.40 1.67 -10.48
C ALA A 37 -4.47 1.91 -11.68
N MET A 38 -4.81 2.86 -12.57
CA MET A 38 -3.93 3.23 -13.68
C MET A 38 -2.61 3.82 -13.22
N ILE A 39 -2.66 4.77 -12.28
CA ILE A 39 -1.45 5.36 -11.69
C ILE A 39 -0.59 4.27 -11.06
N GLN A 40 -1.20 3.38 -10.29
CA GLN A 40 -0.49 2.32 -9.58
C GLN A 40 0.21 1.35 -10.54
N VAL A 41 -0.45 0.93 -11.62
CA VAL A 41 0.16 0.09 -12.66
C VAL A 41 1.24 0.84 -13.46
N GLU A 42 1.02 2.12 -13.78
CA GLU A 42 2.01 2.94 -14.48
C GLU A 42 3.31 3.07 -13.66
N LEU A 43 3.19 3.41 -12.38
CA LEU A 43 4.35 3.53 -11.48
C LEU A 43 5.07 2.18 -11.33
N ALA A 44 4.33 1.11 -11.07
CA ALA A 44 4.91 -0.23 -10.91
C ALA A 44 5.63 -0.72 -12.17
N SER A 45 5.27 -0.19 -13.35
CA SER A 45 5.97 -0.50 -14.62
C SER A 45 7.37 0.09 -14.71
N LYS A 46 7.69 1.15 -13.94
CA LYS A 46 9.03 1.74 -13.90
C LYS A 46 9.91 0.94 -12.97
N LYS A 47 11.04 0.46 -13.47
CA LYS A 47 11.90 -0.51 -12.78
C LYS A 47 13.26 0.09 -12.44
N PHE A 48 13.78 -0.26 -11.26
CA PHE A 48 15.10 0.12 -10.75
C PHE A 48 15.77 -1.08 -10.10
N ASP A 49 17.10 -1.15 -10.17
CA ASP A 49 17.86 -2.27 -9.59
C ASP A 49 17.97 -2.20 -8.05
N ARG A 50 17.63 -1.05 -7.46
CA ARG A 50 17.75 -0.79 -6.03
C ARG A 50 16.45 -0.22 -5.47
N ILE A 51 16.19 -0.52 -4.20
CA ILE A 51 15.10 0.04 -3.41
C ILE A 51 15.55 1.42 -2.90
N GLY A 52 14.73 2.45 -3.09
CA GLY A 52 15.10 3.83 -2.76
C GLY A 52 14.32 4.86 -3.57
N ARG A 53 14.48 6.15 -3.25
CA ARG A 53 13.83 7.24 -3.99
C ARG A 53 14.56 7.47 -5.33
N PRO A 54 13.86 7.41 -6.48
CA PRO A 54 14.45 7.77 -7.77
C PRO A 54 14.86 9.24 -7.81
N ARG A 55 16.01 9.53 -8.43
CA ARG A 55 16.53 10.89 -8.63
C ARG A 55 16.93 11.10 -10.09
N PRO A 56 16.78 12.31 -10.64
CA PRO A 56 17.19 12.60 -12.01
C PRO A 56 18.71 12.41 -12.17
N ALA A 57 19.12 11.70 -13.20
CA ALA A 57 20.53 11.56 -13.56
C ALA A 57 21.00 12.77 -14.39
N PRO A 58 22.28 13.19 -14.26
CA PRO A 58 22.82 14.31 -15.05
C PRO A 58 22.69 14.14 -16.56
N GLN A 59 22.88 12.91 -17.05
CA GLN A 59 22.74 12.54 -18.47
C GLN A 59 21.29 12.24 -18.91
N GLY A 60 20.29 12.55 -18.08
CA GLY A 60 18.90 12.20 -18.32
C GLY A 60 18.53 10.81 -17.79
N GLY A 61 17.23 10.62 -17.54
CA GLY A 61 16.71 9.44 -16.86
C GLY A 61 16.75 9.56 -15.33
N TYR A 62 16.52 8.44 -14.65
CA TYR A 62 16.45 8.38 -13.19
C TYR A 62 17.31 7.23 -12.65
N TYR A 63 17.83 7.38 -11.45
CA TYR A 63 18.60 6.35 -10.75
C TYR A 63 18.27 6.35 -9.25
N VAL A 64 18.62 5.25 -8.57
CA VAL A 64 18.45 5.10 -7.11
C VAL A 64 19.82 4.95 -6.46
N ALA A 65 20.15 5.85 -5.53
CA ALA A 65 21.41 5.82 -4.80
C ALA A 65 21.25 6.34 -3.37
N SER A 66 22.11 5.85 -2.48
CA SER A 66 22.23 6.36 -1.11
C SER A 66 22.70 7.82 -1.09
N THR A 67 22.32 8.52 -0.04
CA THR A 67 22.65 9.91 0.31
C THR A 67 22.91 9.98 1.81
N PRO A 68 23.43 11.12 2.32
CA PRO A 68 23.63 11.29 3.75
C PRO A 68 22.36 11.07 4.59
N THR A 69 21.18 11.34 4.04
CA THR A 69 19.89 11.27 4.76
C THR A 69 19.03 10.06 4.38
N GLU A 70 19.16 9.53 3.15
CA GLU A 70 18.37 8.39 2.66
C GLU A 70 19.29 7.29 2.15
N ALA A 71 19.07 6.03 2.52
CA ALA A 71 19.88 4.93 1.97
C ALA A 71 19.09 4.16 0.92
N ALA A 72 19.79 3.77 -0.14
CA ALA A 72 19.33 2.77 -1.08
C ALA A 72 19.66 1.37 -0.56
N HIS A 73 18.85 0.39 -0.95
CA HIS A 73 18.98 -0.99 -0.52
C HIS A 73 18.98 -1.93 -1.73
N ASP A 74 19.91 -2.87 -1.73
CA ASP A 74 20.06 -3.84 -2.83
C ASP A 74 19.13 -5.04 -2.67
N THR A 75 18.59 -5.26 -1.46
CA THR A 75 17.69 -6.38 -1.16
C THR A 75 16.52 -5.93 -0.29
N SER A 76 15.36 -6.57 -0.48
CA SER A 76 14.16 -6.36 0.33
C SER A 76 14.44 -6.63 1.81
N GLY A 77 15.22 -7.66 2.15
CA GLY A 77 15.56 -7.98 3.54
C GLY A 77 16.34 -6.87 4.26
N ALA A 78 17.33 -6.26 3.58
CA ALA A 78 18.06 -5.13 4.14
C ALA A 78 17.17 -3.88 4.31
N PHE A 79 16.26 -3.66 3.36
CA PHE A 79 15.26 -2.59 3.45
C PHE A 79 14.31 -2.82 4.64
N TYR A 80 13.75 -4.02 4.77
CA TYR A 80 12.80 -4.37 5.83
C TYR A 80 13.39 -4.28 7.23
N ARG A 81 14.62 -4.78 7.43
CA ARG A 81 15.31 -4.66 8.71
C ARG A 81 15.51 -3.20 9.14
N ARG A 82 15.76 -2.30 8.19
CA ARG A 82 15.86 -0.87 8.49
C ARG A 82 14.49 -0.28 8.82
N LEU A 83 13.46 -0.67 8.08
CA LEU A 83 12.09 -0.21 8.30
C LEU A 83 11.59 -0.59 9.71
N THR A 84 11.74 -1.85 10.11
CA THR A 84 11.36 -2.35 11.44
C THR A 84 12.17 -1.69 12.56
N SER A 85 13.48 -1.52 12.38
CA SER A 85 14.34 -0.82 13.34
C SER A 85 13.90 0.64 13.55
N ASN A 86 13.51 1.33 12.48
CA ASN A 86 12.97 2.69 12.57
C ASN A 86 11.64 2.73 13.33
N LEU A 87 10.72 1.79 13.05
CA LEU A 87 9.42 1.69 13.73
C LEU A 87 9.59 1.43 15.23
N LEU A 88 10.52 0.55 15.63
CA LEU A 88 10.83 0.31 17.05
C LEU A 88 11.41 1.55 17.73
N ARG A 89 12.25 2.33 17.02
CA ARG A 89 12.75 3.61 17.53
C ARG A 89 11.62 4.62 17.72
N GLU A 90 10.72 4.74 16.75
CA GLU A 90 9.53 5.60 16.86
C GLU A 90 8.64 5.18 18.03
N ALA A 91 8.39 3.88 18.20
CA ALA A 91 7.63 3.35 19.33
C ALA A 91 8.25 3.74 20.67
N ARG A 92 9.58 3.60 20.80
CA ARG A 92 10.32 4.01 22.00
C ARG A 92 10.22 5.51 22.27
N MET A 93 10.33 6.33 21.22
CA MET A 93 10.17 7.79 21.32
C MET A 93 8.76 8.19 21.75
N SER A 94 7.75 7.39 21.43
CA SER A 94 6.37 7.57 21.88
C SER A 94 6.09 7.04 23.30
N GLY A 95 7.12 6.55 24.01
CA GLY A 95 7.03 6.07 25.39
C GLY A 95 6.61 4.61 25.54
N ARG A 96 6.59 3.82 24.46
CA ARG A 96 6.23 2.38 24.50
C ARG A 96 7.48 1.51 24.70
N THR A 97 7.39 0.48 25.54
CA THR A 97 8.47 -0.49 25.77
C THR A 97 7.97 -1.93 25.67
N VAL A 98 8.83 -2.85 25.19
CA VAL A 98 8.46 -4.26 24.91
C VAL A 98 7.99 -4.98 26.17
N ALA A 99 8.56 -4.63 27.34
CA ALA A 99 8.16 -5.19 28.62
C ALA A 99 6.71 -4.85 29.02
N GLN A 100 6.11 -3.82 28.42
CA GLN A 100 4.78 -3.32 28.73
C GLN A 100 3.78 -3.56 27.59
N ASP A 101 4.26 -3.85 26.37
CA ASP A 101 3.44 -3.98 25.18
C ASP A 101 3.96 -5.09 24.25
N LEU A 102 3.30 -6.25 24.30
CA LEU A 102 3.60 -7.40 23.44
C LEU A 102 3.46 -7.10 21.95
N THR A 103 2.73 -6.04 21.56
CA THR A 103 2.61 -5.65 20.15
C THR A 103 3.93 -5.17 19.56
N LEU A 104 4.92 -4.81 20.39
CA LEU A 104 6.27 -4.50 19.93
C LEU A 104 7.04 -5.72 19.43
N SER A 105 6.47 -6.93 19.52
CA SER A 105 6.95 -8.13 18.82
C SER A 105 6.56 -8.16 17.33
N ILE A 106 5.62 -7.32 16.88
CA ILE A 106 5.15 -7.26 15.49
C ILE A 106 6.30 -7.06 14.50
N PRO A 107 7.25 -6.11 14.71
CA PRO A 107 8.37 -5.94 13.79
C PRO A 107 9.26 -7.18 13.64
N ALA A 108 9.51 -7.91 14.73
CA ALA A 108 10.32 -9.13 14.70
C ALA A 108 9.60 -10.27 13.95
N LEU A 109 8.30 -10.47 14.25
CA LEU A 109 7.47 -11.45 13.54
C LEU A 109 7.32 -11.08 12.06
N PHE A 110 7.16 -9.79 11.73
CA PHE A 110 7.14 -9.31 10.37
C PHE A 110 8.41 -9.70 9.61
N GLU A 111 9.60 -9.47 10.16
CA GLU A 111 10.86 -9.83 9.49
C GLU A 111 10.95 -11.33 9.18
N GLN A 112 10.54 -12.18 10.12
CA GLN A 112 10.51 -13.63 9.92
C GLN A 112 9.52 -14.03 8.82
N LEU A 113 8.31 -13.50 8.89
CA LEU A 113 7.25 -13.79 7.95
C LEU A 113 7.62 -13.28 6.55
N ILE A 114 7.92 -11.98 6.41
CA ILE A 114 8.16 -11.38 5.09
C ILE A 114 9.34 -12.03 4.35
N ALA A 115 10.37 -12.49 5.05
CA ALA A 115 11.50 -13.19 4.44
C ALA A 115 11.09 -14.49 3.71
N ARG A 116 9.97 -15.10 4.10
CA ARG A 116 9.44 -16.32 3.47
C ARG A 116 8.68 -16.05 2.18
N TRP A 117 7.92 -14.96 2.12
CA TRP A 117 7.04 -14.65 0.99
C TRP A 117 7.57 -13.54 0.06
N SER A 118 8.53 -12.74 0.51
CA SER A 118 9.22 -11.72 -0.29
C SER A 118 10.53 -12.28 -0.85
N THR A 119 10.41 -13.10 -1.90
CA THR A 119 11.58 -13.76 -2.51
C THR A 119 12.15 -13.01 -3.71
N HIS A 120 11.50 -11.94 -4.16
CA HIS A 120 11.92 -11.16 -5.33
C HIS A 120 13.18 -10.33 -5.02
N ARG A 121 14.20 -10.45 -5.88
CA ARG A 121 15.49 -9.75 -5.73
C ARG A 121 15.65 -8.53 -6.63
N GLY A 122 14.60 -8.17 -7.36
CA GLY A 122 14.62 -7.07 -8.31
C GLY A 122 14.47 -7.55 -9.76
N PRO A 123 14.25 -6.61 -10.70
CA PRO A 123 14.20 -5.17 -10.46
C PRO A 123 12.95 -4.75 -9.69
N PHE A 124 13.05 -3.65 -8.94
CA PHE A 124 12.01 -3.10 -8.07
C PHE A 124 11.17 -2.07 -8.81
N GLY A 125 9.85 -2.16 -8.67
CA GLY A 125 8.92 -1.22 -9.28
C GLY A 125 8.71 0.02 -8.43
N VAL A 126 8.28 1.13 -9.03
CA VAL A 126 7.95 2.35 -8.29
C VAL A 126 6.56 2.25 -7.69
N ALA A 127 6.42 2.71 -6.45
CA ALA A 127 5.13 2.98 -5.82
C ALA A 127 5.12 4.41 -5.28
N LEU A 128 3.93 5.02 -5.25
CA LEU A 128 3.67 6.13 -4.35
C LEU A 128 3.11 5.54 -3.05
N THR A 129 3.95 5.47 -2.01
CA THR A 129 3.60 4.79 -0.74
C THR A 129 2.45 5.47 0.03
N SER A 130 2.15 6.72 -0.32
CA SER A 130 1.05 7.53 0.20
C SER A 130 -0.11 7.69 -0.79
N LEU A 131 -0.21 6.85 -1.83
CA LEU A 131 -1.30 6.95 -2.81
C LEU A 131 -2.66 6.80 -2.11
N GLY A 132 -3.53 7.78 -2.30
CA GLY A 132 -4.85 7.82 -1.66
C GLY A 132 -5.61 9.10 -1.98
N ALA A 133 -6.88 9.16 -1.61
CA ALA A 133 -7.76 10.31 -1.92
C ALA A 133 -7.25 11.66 -1.41
N HIS A 134 -6.43 11.64 -0.36
CA HIS A 134 -5.83 12.83 0.26
C HIS A 134 -4.68 13.42 -0.58
N ASN A 135 -4.13 12.67 -1.54
CA ASN A 135 -2.99 13.06 -2.38
C ASN A 135 -3.32 13.14 -3.88
N VAL A 136 -4.60 13.06 -4.25
CA VAL A 136 -5.02 13.02 -5.66
C VAL A 136 -5.90 14.22 -5.96
N LEU A 137 -5.49 15.05 -6.91
CA LEU A 137 -6.25 16.19 -7.40
C LEU A 137 -7.27 15.72 -8.44
N VAL A 138 -8.49 16.26 -8.35
CA VAL A 138 -9.61 15.88 -9.23
C VAL A 138 -10.34 17.11 -9.78
N ASP A 139 -11.10 16.92 -10.86
CA ASP A 139 -12.16 17.86 -11.25
C ASP A 139 -13.44 17.63 -10.44
N GLU A 140 -14.46 18.43 -10.73
CA GLU A 140 -15.79 18.38 -10.12
C GLU A 140 -16.48 17.01 -10.27
N ASN A 141 -16.09 16.20 -11.25
CA ASN A 141 -16.65 14.87 -11.52
C ASN A 141 -15.72 13.75 -11.00
N PHE A 142 -14.86 14.05 -10.02
CA PHE A 142 -13.88 13.13 -9.44
C PHE A 142 -12.90 12.51 -10.46
N ARG A 143 -12.71 13.10 -11.64
CA ARG A 143 -11.71 12.60 -12.60
C ARG A 143 -10.32 13.03 -12.16
N VAL A 144 -9.42 12.06 -12.09
CA VAL A 144 -8.01 12.26 -11.70
C VAL A 144 -7.34 13.27 -12.65
N LYS A 145 -6.76 14.33 -12.08
CA LYS A 145 -5.97 15.34 -12.81
C LYS A 145 -4.49 15.25 -12.52
N ALA A 146 -4.12 15.03 -11.26
CA ALA A 146 -2.73 14.94 -10.85
C ALA A 146 -2.61 14.22 -9.51
N VAL A 147 -1.39 13.80 -9.19
CA VAL A 147 -1.02 13.28 -7.87
C VAL A 147 -0.01 14.24 -7.26
N ILE A 148 -0.20 14.60 -6.00
CA ILE A 148 0.68 15.49 -5.24
C ILE A 148 1.45 14.70 -4.18
N HIS A 149 2.35 15.38 -3.47
CA HIS A 149 3.19 14.79 -2.42
C HIS A 149 4.13 13.68 -2.95
N PRO A 150 5.03 14.01 -3.90
CA PRO A 150 5.90 13.04 -4.55
C PRO A 150 6.98 12.46 -3.63
N GLU A 151 7.13 12.96 -2.41
CA GLU A 151 8.05 12.39 -1.41
C GLU A 151 7.76 10.92 -1.10
N GLY A 152 6.52 10.46 -1.33
CA GLY A 152 6.16 9.04 -1.23
C GLY A 152 6.64 8.17 -2.40
N LEU A 153 7.17 8.74 -3.49
CA LEU A 153 7.63 7.99 -4.66
C LEU A 153 8.93 7.26 -4.36
N MET A 154 8.89 5.94 -4.50
CA MET A 154 10.01 5.09 -4.15
C MET A 154 10.00 3.82 -5.00
N ALA A 155 11.18 3.38 -5.45
CA ALA A 155 11.37 2.03 -5.95
C ALA A 155 11.34 1.08 -4.75
N VAL A 156 10.43 0.09 -4.77
CA VAL A 156 10.11 -0.73 -3.60
C VAL A 156 9.82 -2.19 -3.98
N PRO A 157 9.89 -3.13 -3.01
CA PRO A 157 9.43 -4.49 -3.20
C PRO A 157 7.96 -4.57 -3.68
N ARG A 158 7.62 -5.70 -4.31
CA ARG A 158 6.36 -5.88 -5.06
C ARG A 158 5.12 -5.80 -4.16
N GLU A 159 5.22 -6.33 -2.97
CA GLU A 159 4.18 -6.29 -1.93
C GLU A 159 3.85 -4.86 -1.46
N ILE A 160 4.81 -3.93 -1.57
CA ILE A 160 4.59 -2.51 -1.27
C ILE A 160 3.90 -1.83 -2.46
N GLN A 161 4.30 -2.16 -3.69
CA GLN A 161 3.59 -1.73 -4.90
C GLN A 161 2.14 -2.22 -4.92
N ALA A 162 1.88 -3.38 -4.31
CA ALA A 162 0.58 -4.04 -4.25
C ALA A 162 -0.32 -3.55 -3.10
N GLN A 163 0.10 -2.54 -2.33
CA GLN A 163 -0.76 -1.98 -1.29
C GLN A 163 -1.95 -1.23 -1.90
N MET A 164 -3.11 -1.37 -1.25
CA MET A 164 -4.32 -0.67 -1.67
C MET A 164 -4.20 0.83 -1.36
N PRO A 165 -4.73 1.73 -2.21
CA PRO A 165 -4.74 3.15 -1.93
C PRO A 165 -5.40 3.50 -0.59
N LEU A 166 -4.79 4.44 0.13
CA LEU A 166 -5.21 4.91 1.44
C LEU A 166 -6.46 5.80 1.36
N SER A 167 -7.25 5.85 2.44
CA SER A 167 -8.45 6.70 2.53
C SER A 167 -9.51 6.39 1.46
N MET A 168 -9.60 5.12 1.05
CA MET A 168 -10.52 4.64 0.01
C MET A 168 -11.44 3.50 0.50
N GLY A 169 -11.32 3.09 1.77
CA GLY A 169 -12.09 1.96 2.33
C GLY A 169 -11.68 0.61 1.72
N LEU A 170 -10.44 0.51 1.22
CA LEU A 170 -9.91 -0.66 0.52
C LEU A 170 -9.01 -1.53 1.41
N GLN A 171 -8.60 -1.00 2.57
CA GLN A 171 -7.83 -1.73 3.56
C GLN A 171 -8.73 -2.79 4.19
N THR A 172 -8.29 -4.05 4.13
CA THR A 172 -9.03 -5.16 4.72
C THR A 172 -8.64 -5.33 6.18
N SER A 173 -9.57 -5.78 7.00
CA SER A 173 -9.25 -6.28 8.34
C SER A 173 -8.19 -7.39 8.33
N PRO A 174 -7.47 -7.63 9.45
CA PRO A 174 -6.47 -8.68 9.54
C PRO A 174 -7.02 -10.03 9.08
N PRO A 175 -6.24 -10.81 8.32
CA PRO A 175 -6.64 -12.17 7.94
C PRO A 175 -7.09 -13.00 9.14
N ARG A 176 -8.09 -13.86 8.92
CA ARG A 176 -8.75 -14.67 9.97
C ARG A 176 -9.43 -13.87 11.08
N SER A 177 -9.78 -12.60 10.83
CA SER A 177 -10.67 -11.85 11.73
C SER A 177 -12.01 -12.57 11.87
N HIS A 178 -12.35 -12.98 13.08
CA HIS A 178 -13.66 -13.56 13.39
C HIS A 178 -14.66 -12.46 13.74
N ALA A 179 -15.78 -12.42 13.03
CA ALA A 179 -16.90 -11.57 13.36
C ALA A 179 -17.52 -12.02 14.69
N ARG A 180 -17.75 -11.08 15.60
CA ARG A 180 -18.44 -11.31 16.88
C ARG A 180 -19.90 -10.89 16.84
N SER A 181 -20.33 -10.28 15.74
CA SER A 181 -21.70 -9.85 15.49
C SER A 181 -22.03 -9.89 13.99
N VAL A 182 -23.32 -9.85 13.66
CA VAL A 182 -23.79 -9.74 12.27
C VAL A 182 -23.25 -8.46 11.61
N THR A 183 -23.23 -7.34 12.34
CA THR A 183 -22.70 -6.07 11.84
C THR A 183 -21.21 -6.18 11.49
N GLU A 184 -20.41 -6.82 12.34
CA GLU A 184 -18.99 -7.05 12.04
C GLU A 184 -18.80 -7.98 10.83
N MET A 185 -19.65 -9.01 10.68
CA MET A 185 -19.62 -9.90 9.53
C MET A 185 -19.91 -9.15 8.23
N THR A 186 -20.94 -8.29 8.22
CA THR A 186 -21.28 -7.45 7.08
C THR A 186 -20.12 -6.52 6.71
N THR A 187 -19.51 -5.86 7.70
CA THR A 187 -18.34 -4.99 7.47
C THR A 187 -17.18 -5.74 6.84
N LEU A 188 -16.82 -6.93 7.36
CA LEU A 188 -15.73 -7.75 6.80
C LEU A 188 -16.02 -8.19 5.36
N MET A 189 -17.27 -8.56 5.07
CA MET A 189 -17.69 -8.92 3.72
C MET A 189 -17.59 -7.72 2.77
N GLU A 190 -18.09 -6.55 3.17
CA GLU A 190 -18.03 -5.34 2.35
C GLU A 190 -16.59 -4.86 2.10
N GLU A 191 -15.72 -4.91 3.11
CA GLU A 191 -14.28 -4.62 2.95
C GLU A 191 -13.65 -5.51 1.87
N MET A 192 -13.92 -6.81 1.95
CA MET A 192 -13.40 -7.78 0.99
C MET A 192 -13.96 -7.55 -0.42
N GLU A 193 -15.25 -7.25 -0.56
CA GLU A 193 -15.86 -6.96 -1.86
C GLU A 193 -15.33 -5.65 -2.48
N ARG A 194 -15.08 -4.61 -1.67
CA ARG A 194 -14.41 -3.39 -2.13
C ARG A 194 -12.98 -3.68 -2.60
N ALA A 195 -12.22 -4.49 -1.86
CA ALA A 195 -10.86 -4.89 -2.22
C ALA A 195 -10.82 -5.71 -3.52
N LYS A 196 -11.72 -6.68 -3.69
CA LYS A 196 -11.88 -7.46 -4.93
C LYS A 196 -12.29 -6.59 -6.12
N SER A 197 -13.17 -5.62 -5.90
CA SER A 197 -13.57 -4.67 -6.94
C SER A 197 -12.36 -3.87 -7.43
N TYR A 198 -11.53 -3.37 -6.51
CA TYR A 198 -10.31 -2.65 -6.88
C TYR A 198 -9.28 -3.54 -7.59
N LEU A 199 -9.17 -4.82 -7.18
CA LEU A 199 -8.36 -5.81 -7.87
C LEU A 199 -8.77 -5.97 -9.35
N SER A 200 -10.07 -5.90 -9.64
CA SER A 200 -10.57 -5.95 -11.02
C SER A 200 -10.12 -4.73 -11.85
N TYR A 201 -10.09 -3.54 -11.24
CA TYR A 201 -9.60 -2.32 -11.88
C TYR A 201 -8.09 -2.38 -12.13
N LEU A 202 -7.31 -2.97 -11.21
CA LEU A 202 -5.89 -3.23 -11.47
C LEU A 202 -5.69 -4.19 -12.63
N LYS A 203 -6.53 -5.22 -12.76
CA LYS A 203 -6.47 -6.15 -13.90
C LYS A 203 -6.84 -5.47 -15.22
N GLU A 204 -7.82 -4.58 -15.21
CA GLU A 204 -8.17 -3.73 -16.35
C GLU A 204 -7.00 -2.81 -16.73
N ALA A 205 -6.43 -2.13 -15.74
CA ALA A 205 -5.29 -1.24 -15.89
C ALA A 205 -4.06 -1.93 -16.51
N ASP A 206 -3.80 -3.12 -16.00
CA ASP A 206 -2.74 -4.01 -16.45
C ASP A 206 -2.92 -4.43 -17.91
N ARG A 207 -4.15 -4.77 -18.32
CA ARG A 207 -4.48 -5.09 -19.73
C ARG A 207 -4.28 -3.89 -20.66
N ILE A 208 -4.72 -2.70 -20.26
CA ILE A 208 -4.57 -1.48 -21.06
C ILE A 208 -3.09 -1.14 -21.25
N LYS A 209 -2.31 -1.15 -20.16
CA LYS A 209 -0.89 -0.76 -20.19
C LYS A 209 -0.04 -1.67 -21.08
N TYR A 210 -0.34 -2.96 -21.11
CA TYR A 210 0.45 -3.96 -21.82
C TYR A 210 -0.29 -4.53 -23.05
N ALA A 211 -1.32 -3.85 -23.54
CA ALA A 211 -2.01 -4.23 -24.77
C ALA A 211 -1.02 -4.25 -25.93
N GLY A 212 -0.81 -5.43 -26.53
CA GLY A 212 0.14 -5.61 -27.63
C GLY A 212 1.63 -5.59 -27.22
N VAL A 213 1.95 -5.59 -25.93
CA VAL A 213 3.33 -5.58 -25.42
C VAL A 213 3.65 -6.90 -24.72
N ARG A 214 4.72 -7.57 -25.13
CA ARG A 214 5.22 -8.75 -24.42
C ARG A 214 5.87 -8.31 -23.10
N ARG A 215 5.43 -8.89 -21.99
CA ARG A 215 6.04 -8.65 -20.67
C ARG A 215 7.36 -9.39 -20.55
N ASP A 216 8.30 -8.75 -19.88
CA ASP A 216 9.48 -9.43 -19.37
C ASP A 216 9.09 -10.49 -18.34
N ALA A 217 9.87 -11.57 -18.27
CA ALA A 217 9.63 -12.67 -17.33
C ALA A 217 9.58 -12.19 -15.86
N ASN A 218 10.32 -11.12 -15.54
CA ASN A 218 10.40 -10.52 -14.21
C ASN A 218 9.30 -9.48 -13.93
N ASN A 219 8.38 -9.25 -14.87
CA ASN A 219 7.33 -8.23 -14.77
C ASN A 219 5.93 -8.87 -14.64
N ALA A 220 5.75 -9.69 -13.60
CA ALA A 220 4.48 -10.31 -13.30
C ALA A 220 3.39 -9.23 -13.01
N PRO A 221 2.12 -9.44 -13.45
CA PRO A 221 1.06 -8.46 -13.28
C PRO A 221 0.84 -8.03 -11.84
N LEU A 222 0.71 -6.73 -11.58
CA LEU A 222 0.68 -6.21 -10.20
C LEU A 222 -0.50 -6.80 -9.40
N TYR A 223 -1.65 -6.96 -10.06
CA TYR A 223 -2.85 -7.50 -9.44
C TYR A 223 -2.64 -8.90 -8.84
N THR A 224 -1.69 -9.72 -9.34
CA THR A 224 -1.47 -11.06 -8.75
C THR A 224 -0.76 -11.02 -7.39
N ALA A 225 -0.22 -9.87 -6.97
CA ALA A 225 0.42 -9.71 -5.67
C ALA A 225 -0.52 -9.07 -4.62
N VAL A 226 -1.59 -8.42 -5.07
CA VAL A 226 -2.56 -7.75 -4.22
C VAL A 226 -3.36 -8.79 -3.44
N LEU A 227 -3.57 -8.54 -2.14
CA LEU A 227 -4.13 -9.50 -1.18
C LEU A 227 -3.32 -10.81 -1.03
N GLY A 228 -2.14 -10.91 -1.66
CA GLY A 228 -1.25 -12.06 -1.47
C GLY A 228 -0.55 -12.03 -0.10
N PRO A 229 0.02 -13.17 0.33
CA PRO A 229 0.79 -13.32 1.57
C PRO A 229 1.67 -12.13 1.96
N ALA A 230 2.64 -11.78 1.11
CA ALA A 230 3.59 -10.70 1.39
C ALA A 230 2.92 -9.33 1.49
N ALA A 231 1.87 -9.07 0.70
CA ALA A 231 1.14 -7.80 0.73
C ALA A 231 0.32 -7.66 2.02
N LEU A 232 -0.35 -8.74 2.47
CA LEU A 232 -1.08 -8.77 3.73
C LEU A 232 -0.14 -8.64 4.93
N ILE A 233 1.01 -9.32 4.91
CA ILE A 233 2.03 -9.18 5.94
C ILE A 233 2.52 -7.74 5.98
N TYR A 234 2.87 -7.13 4.85
CA TYR A 234 3.30 -5.73 4.82
C TYR A 234 2.20 -4.76 5.31
N GLN A 235 0.93 -5.01 4.98
CA GLN A 235 -0.18 -4.21 5.49
C GLN A 235 -0.22 -4.18 7.02
N GLY A 236 0.01 -5.32 7.69
CA GLY A 236 0.07 -5.36 9.15
C GLY A 236 1.16 -4.47 9.75
N LEU A 237 2.31 -4.36 9.08
CA LEU A 237 3.39 -3.45 9.49
C LEU A 237 3.00 -1.98 9.28
N VAL A 238 2.32 -1.66 8.17
CA VAL A 238 1.78 -0.31 7.90
C VAL A 238 0.76 0.10 8.97
N GLU A 239 -0.11 -0.83 9.38
CA GLU A 239 -1.11 -0.58 10.41
C GLU A 239 -0.47 -0.32 11.78
N PHE A 240 0.56 -1.11 12.13
CA PHE A 240 1.30 -0.98 13.38
C PHE A 240 1.98 0.39 13.54
N LYS A 241 2.38 1.05 12.44
CA LYS A 241 2.95 2.41 12.47
C LYS A 241 2.03 3.43 13.15
N ASN A 242 0.72 3.18 13.16
CA ASN A 242 -0.26 4.08 13.78
C ASN A 242 -0.44 3.84 15.28
N PHE A 243 0.21 2.80 15.84
CA PHE A 243 0.23 2.51 17.27
C PHE A 243 -1.18 2.38 17.88
N ARG A 244 -2.11 1.74 17.17
CA ARG A 244 -3.51 1.59 17.60
C ARG A 244 -3.68 0.26 18.33
N GLN A 245 -3.65 0.29 19.67
CA GLN A 245 -3.59 -0.92 20.53
C GLN A 245 -4.57 -2.04 20.12
N ASN A 246 -5.83 -1.71 19.80
CA ASN A 246 -6.83 -2.71 19.40
C ASN A 246 -6.55 -3.32 18.01
N VAL A 247 -6.03 -2.53 17.07
CA VAL A 247 -5.64 -2.99 15.73
C VAL A 247 -4.35 -3.79 15.81
N ASP A 248 -3.37 -3.30 16.56
CA ASP A 248 -2.07 -3.93 16.77
C ASP A 248 -2.23 -5.31 17.41
N ARG A 249 -3.10 -5.47 18.41
CA ARG A 249 -3.39 -6.78 19.02
C ARG A 249 -3.97 -7.79 18.05
N LYS A 250 -4.84 -7.35 17.13
CA LYS A 250 -5.40 -8.25 16.09
C LYS A 250 -4.30 -8.70 15.13
N TRP A 251 -3.45 -7.78 14.67
CA TRP A 251 -2.31 -8.12 13.82
C TRP A 251 -1.28 -9.01 14.50
N LEU A 252 -1.00 -8.78 15.79
CA LEU A 252 -0.12 -9.66 16.57
C LEU A 252 -0.64 -11.10 16.60
N ALA A 253 -1.95 -11.29 16.86
CA ALA A 253 -2.57 -12.61 16.86
C ALA A 253 -2.45 -13.28 15.48
N THR A 254 -2.74 -12.52 14.41
CA THR A 254 -2.60 -13.00 13.03
C THR A 254 -1.15 -13.40 12.71
N TYR A 255 -0.16 -12.60 13.09
CA TYR A 255 1.26 -12.91 12.84
C TYR A 255 1.74 -14.12 13.65
N ALA A 256 1.36 -14.20 14.93
CA ALA A 256 1.69 -15.35 15.78
C ALA A 256 1.12 -16.64 15.17
N HIS A 257 -0.12 -16.59 14.67
CA HIS A 257 -0.74 -17.71 13.95
C HIS A 257 0.09 -18.13 12.73
N TYR A 258 0.46 -17.20 11.86
CA TYR A 258 1.24 -17.50 10.66
C TYR A 258 2.67 -17.97 10.92
N SER A 259 3.23 -17.60 12.08
CA SER A 259 4.51 -18.12 12.52
C SER A 259 4.44 -19.60 12.93
N GLN A 260 3.26 -20.11 13.29
CA GLN A 260 3.03 -21.48 13.75
C GLN A 260 2.52 -22.41 12.63
N ASP A 261 1.55 -21.96 11.84
CA ASP A 261 0.74 -22.86 10.99
C ASP A 261 1.16 -22.96 9.52
N PHE A 262 2.26 -22.31 9.11
CA PHE A 262 2.84 -22.35 7.75
C PHE A 262 1.92 -22.00 6.54
N GLU A 263 0.60 -21.85 6.71
CA GLU A 263 -0.39 -21.61 5.65
C GLU A 263 -1.08 -20.24 5.77
N LEU A 264 -0.94 -19.44 4.70
CA LEU A 264 -1.74 -18.24 4.45
C LEU A 264 -2.88 -18.59 3.47
N PRO A 265 -4.07 -17.99 3.62
CA PRO A 265 -5.14 -18.16 2.63
C PRO A 265 -4.75 -17.64 1.24
#